data_AF-A0AAD1VQ81-F1
#
_entry.id   AF-A0AAD1VQ81-F1
#
_cell.length_a   1.000
_cell.length_b   1.000
_cell.length_c   1.000
_cell.angle_alpha   90.00
_cell.angle_beta   90.00
_cell.angle_gamma   90.00
#
_symmetry.space_group_name_H-M   'P 1'
#
loop_
_entity.id
_entity.type
_entity.pdbx_description
1 polymer ?
#
loop_
_entity_poly.entity_id
_entity_poly.type
_entity_poly.pdbx_seq_one_letter_code
_entity_poly.pdbx_strand_id
1 'polypeptide(L)'
;MAPAREDSDLASEDSDHDDSSYYADRGEPSKSTPLRDRDPKPVRASKDAQPDHAPASKADIQNMVAELKAYFSADIALVREDMGVMTARLRALEEAGTATTSKQEALQPEVETLKQANHTMEGRLAVLEDARWQRNMRVRGIPENIGEDEVPHYLHRMWSSMLPPAKAKTINLDYLY
;
A
#
# COMPACT_ATOMS: atom_id res chain seq x y z
N MET A 1 17.94 -49.91 23.24
CA MET A 1 17.45 -48.91 24.22
C MET A 1 17.62 -47.54 23.58
N ALA A 2 16.51 -46.96 23.14
CA ALA A 2 16.44 -45.62 22.57
C ALA A 2 16.00 -44.64 23.67
N PRO A 3 16.46 -43.38 23.67
CA PRO A 3 15.74 -42.32 24.35
C PRO A 3 14.84 -41.58 23.35
N ALA A 4 13.56 -41.55 23.69
CA ALA A 4 12.58 -40.61 23.20
C ALA A 4 12.97 -39.18 23.60
N ARG A 5 12.73 -38.21 22.72
CA ARG A 5 12.64 -36.81 23.09
C ARG A 5 11.41 -36.19 22.44
N GLU A 6 10.61 -35.68 23.35
CA GLU A 6 9.29 -35.08 23.23
C GLU A 6 9.37 -33.70 22.56
N ASP A 7 8.39 -33.46 21.70
CA ASP A 7 7.54 -32.27 21.62
C ASP A 7 8.17 -30.92 21.99
N SER A 8 8.48 -30.15 20.94
CA SER A 8 8.67 -28.70 21.06
C SER A 8 7.37 -27.99 20.70
N ASP A 9 6.74 -27.43 21.74
CA ASP A 9 5.65 -26.46 21.66
C ASP A 9 6.04 -25.28 20.75
N LEU A 10 5.45 -25.26 19.55
CA LEU A 10 5.47 -24.08 18.69
C LEU A 10 4.42 -23.10 19.21
N ALA A 11 4.89 -22.13 19.98
CA ALA A 11 4.15 -20.95 20.38
C ALA A 11 3.60 -20.26 19.13
N SER A 12 2.29 -20.07 19.15
CA SER A 12 1.49 -19.28 18.21
C SER A 12 1.78 -17.81 18.49
N GLU A 13 2.35 -17.10 17.53
CA GLU A 13 2.33 -15.64 17.55
C GLU A 13 1.18 -15.17 16.66
N ASP A 14 0.16 -14.66 17.35
CA ASP A 14 -0.92 -13.85 16.82
C ASP A 14 -0.33 -12.69 16.00
N SER A 15 -0.61 -12.69 14.70
CA SER A 15 -0.44 -11.48 13.88
C SER A 15 -1.82 -10.87 13.64
N ASP A 16 -2.20 -9.99 14.57
CA ASP A 16 -3.24 -9.00 14.36
C ASP A 16 -2.76 -8.04 13.26
N HIS A 17 -3.07 -8.37 12.00
CA HIS A 17 -3.01 -7.42 10.90
C HIS A 17 -4.38 -6.76 10.74
N ASP A 18 -4.54 -5.73 11.56
CA ASP A 18 -5.60 -4.73 11.48
C ASP A 18 -5.25 -3.73 10.36
N ASP A 19 -5.29 -4.18 9.10
CA ASP A 19 -5.10 -3.29 7.94
C ASP A 19 -6.45 -2.67 7.54
N SER A 20 -6.87 -1.77 8.42
CA SER A 20 -7.96 -0.84 8.25
C SER A 20 -7.75 0.03 7.00
N SER A 21 -8.62 -0.17 6.02
CA SER A 21 -9.30 0.87 5.25
C SER A 21 -8.46 2.04 4.71
N TYR A 22 -7.87 1.86 3.53
CA TYR A 22 -7.40 3.00 2.71
C TYR A 22 -7.76 2.84 1.23
N TYR A 23 -9.06 2.83 0.93
CA TYR A 23 -9.55 3.35 -0.35
C TYR A 23 -10.45 4.55 -0.07
N ALA A 24 -9.77 5.66 0.23
CA ALA A 24 -10.34 6.99 0.13
C ALA A 24 -10.68 7.27 -1.35
N ASP A 25 -11.98 7.23 -1.62
CA ASP A 25 -12.71 8.27 -2.34
C ASP A 25 -11.91 9.01 -3.43
N ARG A 26 -12.00 8.51 -4.66
CA ARG A 26 -11.85 9.34 -5.87
C ARG A 26 -12.84 8.90 -6.93
N GLY A 27 -13.87 9.75 -7.09
CA GLY A 27 -14.44 10.23 -8.36
C GLY A 27 -14.70 9.19 -9.45
N GLU A 28 -15.90 9.03 -9.98
CA GLU A 28 -16.95 10.01 -10.21
C GLU A 28 -18.30 9.26 -10.30
N PRO A 29 -19.43 9.86 -9.91
CA PRO A 29 -20.71 9.29 -10.27
C PRO A 29 -20.84 9.35 -11.79
N SER A 30 -20.76 8.17 -12.42
CA SER A 30 -21.18 7.97 -13.81
C SER A 30 -22.50 8.70 -14.00
N LYS A 31 -22.49 9.68 -14.90
CA LYS A 31 -23.69 10.41 -15.33
C LYS A 31 -24.66 9.38 -15.89
N SER A 32 -25.52 8.87 -15.01
CA SER A 32 -26.69 8.09 -15.37
C SER A 32 -27.50 8.96 -16.32
N THR A 33 -27.54 8.56 -17.58
CA THR A 33 -28.46 9.09 -18.58
C THR A 33 -29.85 9.14 -17.94
N PRO A 34 -30.57 10.27 -17.98
CA PRO A 34 -31.89 10.33 -17.37
C PRO A 34 -32.77 9.30 -18.05
N LEU A 35 -33.21 8.31 -17.28
CA LEU A 35 -34.32 7.44 -17.62
C LEU A 35 -35.46 8.39 -17.94
N ARG A 36 -35.83 8.50 -19.22
CA ARG A 36 -36.97 9.33 -19.63
C ARG A 36 -38.19 8.77 -18.91
N ASP A 37 -38.61 9.45 -17.85
CA ASP A 37 -39.95 9.40 -17.31
C ASP A 37 -40.92 9.71 -18.46
N ARG A 38 -41.32 8.66 -19.16
CA ARG A 38 -42.53 8.71 -19.96
C ARG A 38 -43.67 8.59 -18.97
N ASP A 39 -44.07 9.73 -18.42
CA ASP A 39 -45.40 9.87 -17.86
C ASP A 39 -46.40 9.29 -18.88
N PRO A 40 -47.10 8.19 -18.57
CA PRO A 40 -48.18 7.74 -19.43
C PRO A 40 -49.28 8.79 -19.31
N LYS A 41 -49.35 9.70 -20.30
CA LYS A 41 -50.50 10.56 -20.50
C LYS A 41 -51.77 9.69 -20.38
N PRO A 42 -52.75 10.06 -19.54
CA PRO A 42 -54.01 9.34 -19.50
C PRO A 42 -54.68 9.52 -20.87
N VAL A 43 -54.64 8.44 -21.66
CA VAL A 43 -55.38 8.34 -22.91
C VAL A 43 -56.84 8.42 -22.52
N ARG A 44 -57.46 9.58 -22.73
CA ARG A 44 -58.92 9.71 -22.70
C ARG A 44 -59.47 8.61 -23.59
N ALA A 45 -60.18 7.67 -22.97
CA ALA A 45 -60.90 6.61 -23.64
C ALA A 45 -61.88 7.24 -24.63
N SER A 46 -61.41 7.41 -25.86
CA SER A 46 -62.22 7.82 -27.00
C SER A 46 -62.91 6.54 -27.44
N LYS A 47 -64.14 6.39 -26.96
CA LYS A 47 -65.05 5.32 -27.30
C LYS A 47 -65.63 5.64 -28.68
N ASP A 48 -64.79 5.56 -29.71
CA ASP A 48 -65.22 5.70 -31.10
C ASP A 48 -64.51 4.66 -31.95
N ALA A 49 -65.34 3.82 -32.58
CA ALA A 49 -65.05 2.91 -33.68
C ALA A 49 -63.81 2.02 -33.52
N GLN A 50 -64.02 0.74 -33.21
CA GLN A 50 -63.07 -0.28 -33.67
C GLN A 50 -62.93 -0.11 -35.18
N PRO A 51 -61.75 0.25 -35.72
CA PRO A 51 -61.53 0.02 -37.13
C PRO A 51 -61.60 -1.49 -37.30
N ASP A 52 -62.50 -1.95 -38.18
CA ASP A 52 -62.41 -3.30 -38.73
C ASP A 52 -60.98 -3.46 -39.26
N HIS A 53 -60.12 -4.10 -38.48
CA HIS A 53 -58.78 -4.45 -38.90
C HIS A 53 -58.95 -5.53 -39.95
N ALA A 54 -59.05 -5.11 -41.22
CA ALA A 54 -58.82 -5.99 -42.34
C ALA A 54 -57.51 -6.76 -42.07
N PRO A 55 -57.49 -8.10 -42.21
CA PRO A 55 -56.31 -8.89 -41.91
C PRO A 55 -55.14 -8.33 -42.73
N ALA A 56 -54.02 -8.05 -42.04
CA ALA A 56 -52.81 -7.52 -42.66
C ALA A 56 -52.50 -8.32 -43.93
N SER A 57 -52.31 -7.62 -45.05
CA SER A 57 -52.08 -8.31 -46.30
C SER A 57 -50.76 -9.08 -46.22
N LYS A 58 -50.63 -10.15 -46.99
CA LYS A 58 -49.38 -10.93 -47.05
C LYS A 58 -48.17 -10.04 -47.39
N ALA A 59 -48.37 -8.97 -48.16
CA ALA A 59 -47.33 -8.00 -48.50
C ALA A 59 -46.93 -7.15 -47.28
N ASP A 60 -47.89 -6.72 -46.44
CA ASP A 60 -47.61 -5.95 -45.23
C ASP A 60 -46.80 -6.78 -44.22
N ILE A 61 -47.16 -8.05 -44.05
CA ILE A 61 -46.42 -8.99 -43.18
C ILE A 61 -45.01 -9.22 -43.73
N GLN A 62 -44.84 -9.35 -45.05
CA GLN A 62 -43.52 -9.51 -45.67
C GLN A 62 -42.64 -8.28 -45.50
N ASN A 63 -43.22 -7.08 -45.62
CA ASN A 63 -42.51 -5.81 -45.39
C ASN A 63 -42.09 -5.66 -43.92
N MET A 64 -42.99 -5.94 -42.98
CA MET A 64 -42.67 -5.95 -41.55
C MET A 64 -41.54 -6.93 -41.22
N VAL A 65 -41.57 -8.14 -41.80
CA VAL A 65 -40.51 -9.14 -41.62
C VAL A 65 -39.19 -8.66 -42.23
N ALA A 66 -39.22 -7.99 -43.39
CA ALA A 66 -38.02 -7.44 -44.01
C ALA A 66 -37.42 -6.30 -43.17
N GLU A 67 -38.24 -5.40 -42.64
CA GLU A 67 -37.83 -4.32 -41.74
C GLU A 67 -37.25 -4.87 -40.44
N LEU A 68 -37.92 -5.84 -39.78
CA LEU A 68 -37.40 -6.49 -38.58
C LEU A 68 -36.04 -7.16 -38.84
N LYS A 69 -35.87 -7.83 -39.98
CA LYS A 69 -34.58 -8.41 -40.37
C LYS A 69 -33.50 -7.34 -40.54
N ALA A 70 -33.84 -6.20 -41.15
CA ALA A 70 -32.91 -5.08 -41.30
C ALA A 70 -32.50 -4.51 -39.94
N TYR A 71 -33.46 -4.29 -39.02
CA TYR A 71 -33.17 -3.85 -37.65
C TYR A 71 -32.25 -4.81 -36.90
N PHE A 72 -32.58 -6.11 -36.89
CA PHE A 72 -31.73 -7.10 -36.23
C PHE A 72 -30.34 -7.17 -36.86
N SER A 73 -30.23 -7.02 -38.18
CA SER A 73 -28.91 -7.01 -38.84
C SER A 73 -28.07 -5.81 -38.43
N ALA A 74 -28.69 -4.64 -38.26
CA ALA A 74 -28.02 -3.43 -37.79
C ALA A 74 -27.59 -3.55 -36.33
N ASP A 75 -28.47 -4.06 -35.46
CA ASP A 75 -28.15 -4.29 -34.05
C ASP A 75 -27.03 -5.32 -33.88
N ILE A 76 -27.05 -6.41 -34.66
CA ILE A 76 -25.97 -7.41 -34.66
C ILE A 76 -24.65 -6.79 -35.12
N ALA A 77 -24.67 -5.89 -36.12
CA ALA A 77 -23.47 -5.21 -36.57
C ALA A 77 -22.89 -4.30 -35.48
N LEU A 78 -23.74 -3.55 -34.78
CA LEU A 78 -23.33 -2.68 -33.67
C LEU A 78 -22.75 -3.49 -32.50
N VAL A 79 -23.40 -4.59 -32.12
CA VAL A 79 -22.88 -5.48 -31.07
C VAL A 79 -21.52 -6.07 -31.45
N ARG A 80 -21.31 -6.43 -32.73
CA ARG A 80 -20.01 -6.94 -33.19
C ARG A 80 -18.92 -5.87 -33.13
N GLU A 81 -19.25 -4.63 -33.47
CA GLU A 81 -18.32 -3.50 -33.34
C GLU A 81 -17.95 -3.27 -31.87
N ASP A 82 -18.94 -3.22 -30.98
CA ASP A 82 -18.73 -3.08 -29.54
C ASP A 82 -17.88 -4.22 -28.97
N MET A 83 -18.15 -5.46 -29.37
CA MET A 83 -17.33 -6.62 -29.00
C MET A 83 -15.87 -6.45 -29.47
N GLY A 84 -15.65 -5.97 -30.70
CA GLY A 84 -14.32 -5.70 -31.23
C GLY A 84 -13.57 -4.64 -30.42
N VAL A 85 -14.25 -3.55 -30.06
CA VAL A 85 -13.69 -2.49 -29.19
C VAL A 85 -13.36 -3.04 -27.80
N MET A 86 -14.25 -3.84 -27.21
CA MET A 86 -14.00 -4.46 -25.90
C MET A 86 -12.82 -5.42 -25.94
N THR A 87 -12.69 -6.26 -26.98
CA THR A 87 -11.53 -7.16 -27.14
C THR A 87 -10.23 -6.37 -27.27
N ALA A 88 -10.21 -5.28 -28.04
CA ALA A 88 -9.04 -4.43 -28.16
C ALA A 88 -8.65 -3.78 -26.82
N ARG A 89 -9.63 -3.31 -26.04
CA ARG A 89 -9.40 -2.75 -24.70
C ARG A 89 -8.88 -3.79 -23.72
N LEU A 90 -9.44 -5.01 -23.72
CA LEU A 90 -8.97 -6.11 -22.87
C LEU A 90 -7.51 -6.43 -23.16
N ARG A 91 -7.14 -6.56 -24.44
CA ARG A 91 -5.76 -6.81 -24.83
C ARG A 91 -4.81 -5.70 -24.38
N ALA A 92 -5.19 -4.44 -24.56
CA ALA A 92 -4.40 -3.31 -24.10
C ALA A 92 -4.22 -3.32 -22.56
N LEU A 93 -5.26 -3.72 -21.82
CA LEU A 93 -5.20 -3.88 -20.36
C LEU A 93 -4.25 -5.02 -19.95
N GLU A 94 -4.29 -6.16 -20.65
CA GLU A 94 -3.38 -7.29 -20.41
C GLU A 94 -1.92 -6.90 -20.68
N GLU A 95 -1.65 -6.20 -21.78
CA GLU A 95 -0.32 -5.67 -22.12
C GLU A 95 0.16 -4.65 -21.08
N ALA A 96 -0.71 -3.75 -20.60
CA ALA A 96 -0.37 -2.81 -19.54
C ALA A 96 -0.12 -3.52 -18.18
N GLY A 97 -0.92 -4.54 -17.86
CA GLY A 97 -0.76 -5.36 -16.67
C GLY A 97 0.60 -6.06 -16.65
N THR A 98 0.94 -6.76 -17.73
CA THR A 98 2.24 -7.45 -17.88
C THR A 98 3.44 -6.49 -17.83
N ALA A 99 3.32 -5.30 -18.44
CA ALA A 99 4.37 -4.27 -18.33
C ALA A 99 4.53 -3.76 -16.90
N THR A 100 3.44 -3.65 -16.14
CA THR A 100 3.47 -3.20 -14.74
C THR A 100 4.05 -4.26 -13.82
N THR A 101 3.67 -5.54 -13.99
CA THR A 101 4.24 -6.64 -13.22
C THR A 101 5.73 -6.79 -13.50
N SER A 102 6.17 -6.68 -14.76
CA SER A 102 7.59 -6.72 -15.11
C SER A 102 8.39 -5.58 -14.46
N LYS A 103 7.84 -4.36 -14.42
CA LYS A 103 8.47 -3.24 -13.70
C LYS A 103 8.56 -3.48 -12.21
N GLN A 104 7.50 -4.05 -11.60
CA GLN A 104 7.49 -4.39 -10.19
C GLN A 104 8.56 -5.43 -9.86
N GLU A 105 8.65 -6.50 -10.65
CA GLU A 105 9.66 -7.55 -10.50
C GLU A 105 11.09 -6.99 -10.66
N ALA A 106 11.29 -6.02 -11.55
CA ALA A 106 12.59 -5.37 -11.73
C ALA A 106 12.99 -4.47 -10.55
N LEU A 107 12.03 -3.82 -9.88
CA LEU A 107 12.30 -2.94 -8.74
C LEU A 107 12.48 -3.70 -7.42
N GLN A 108 11.88 -4.88 -7.29
CA GLN A 108 11.97 -5.70 -6.08
C GLN A 108 13.41 -5.99 -5.61
N PRO A 109 14.38 -6.40 -6.46
CA PRO A 109 15.76 -6.61 -6.03
C PRO A 109 16.48 -5.31 -5.62
N GLU A 110 16.11 -4.17 -6.20
CA GLU A 110 16.66 -2.87 -5.81
C GLU A 110 16.20 -2.50 -4.39
N VAL A 111 14.92 -2.73 -4.07
CA VAL A 111 14.37 -2.53 -2.72
C VAL A 111 15.07 -3.45 -1.71
N GLU A 112 15.29 -4.72 -2.06
CA GLU A 112 16.02 -5.66 -1.19
C GLU A 112 17.46 -5.21 -0.94
N THR A 113 18.14 -4.72 -1.98
CA THR A 113 19.49 -4.18 -1.87
C THR A 113 19.53 -2.96 -0.94
N LEU A 114 18.56 -2.05 -1.08
CA LEU A 114 18.43 -0.88 -0.20
C LEU A 114 18.14 -1.27 1.25
N LYS A 115 17.30 -2.30 1.48
CA LYS A 115 17.04 -2.84 2.83
C LYS A 115 18.31 -3.38 3.47
N GLN A 116 19.11 -4.16 2.74
CA GLN A 116 20.39 -4.70 3.24
C GLN A 116 21.39 -3.59 3.54
N ALA A 117 21.48 -2.58 2.67
CA ALA A 117 22.33 -1.41 2.89
C ALA A 117 21.90 -0.64 4.15
N ASN A 118 20.59 -0.43 4.34
CA ASN A 118 20.07 0.25 5.52
C ASN A 118 20.39 -0.52 6.81
N HIS A 119 20.13 -1.83 6.83
CA HIS A 119 20.49 -2.68 7.97
C HIS A 119 21.99 -2.64 8.31
N THR A 120 22.84 -2.60 7.28
CA THR A 120 24.30 -2.47 7.46
C THR A 120 24.67 -1.11 8.07
N MET A 121 24.02 -0.02 7.64
CA MET A 121 24.26 1.32 8.19
C MET A 121 23.78 1.43 9.63
N GLU A 122 22.61 0.88 9.96
CA GLU A 122 22.11 0.80 11.33
C GLU A 122 23.09 0.06 12.25
N GLY A 123 23.60 -1.09 11.80
CA GLY A 123 24.62 -1.84 12.56
C GLY A 123 25.90 -1.04 12.77
N ARG A 124 26.36 -0.30 11.75
CA ARG A 124 27.53 0.59 11.88
C ARG A 124 27.28 1.75 12.84
N LEU A 125 26.08 2.33 12.82
CA LEU A 125 25.69 3.39 13.76
C LEU A 125 25.72 2.87 15.20
N ALA A 126 25.13 1.71 15.46
CA ALA A 126 25.13 1.09 16.78
C ALA A 126 26.57 0.87 17.29
N VAL A 127 27.48 0.36 16.44
CA VAL A 127 28.89 0.18 16.81
C VAL A 127 29.59 1.52 17.12
N LEU A 128 29.31 2.56 16.35
CA LEU A 128 29.88 3.89 16.59
C LEU A 128 29.33 4.53 17.88
N GLU A 129 28.05 4.35 18.16
CA GLU A 129 27.42 4.80 19.40
C GLU A 129 28.01 4.06 20.59
N ASP A 130 28.12 2.73 20.52
CA ASP A 130 28.76 1.93 21.57
C ASP A 130 30.21 2.35 21.79
N ALA A 131 30.98 2.58 20.72
CA ALA A 131 32.35 3.06 20.82
C ALA A 131 32.43 4.45 21.47
N ARG A 132 31.45 5.33 21.22
CA ARG A 132 31.32 6.63 21.87
C ARG A 132 30.98 6.48 23.35
N TRP A 133 30.05 5.59 23.71
CA TRP A 133 29.65 5.35 25.10
C TRP A 133 30.76 4.68 25.92
N GLN A 134 31.50 3.73 25.35
CA GLN A 134 32.63 3.07 26.02
C GLN A 134 33.74 4.06 26.39
N ARG A 135 33.91 5.14 25.61
CA ARG A 135 34.88 6.20 25.91
C ARG A 135 34.35 7.22 26.93
N ASN A 136 33.04 7.29 27.14
CA ASN A 136 32.40 8.24 28.03
C ASN A 136 32.04 7.58 29.37
N MET A 137 32.74 7.95 30.44
CA MET A 137 32.39 7.49 31.79
C MET A 137 31.41 8.46 32.45
N ARG A 138 30.21 7.97 32.82
CA ARG A 138 29.29 8.75 33.65
C ARG A 138 29.68 8.63 35.11
N VAL A 139 30.21 9.72 35.68
CA VAL A 139 30.49 9.80 37.12
C VAL A 139 29.24 10.33 37.85
N ARG A 140 28.72 9.55 38.81
CA ARG A 140 27.58 9.94 39.66
C ARG A 140 28.08 10.34 41.05
N GLY A 141 27.34 11.22 41.74
CA GLY A 141 27.68 11.64 43.10
C GLY A 141 28.70 12.78 43.18
N ILE A 142 28.85 13.56 42.11
CA ILE A 142 29.55 14.85 42.17
C ILE A 142 28.65 15.82 42.94
N PRO A 143 29.14 16.43 44.04
CA PRO A 143 28.37 17.43 44.78
C PRO A 143 27.94 18.60 43.88
N GLU A 144 26.67 19.01 43.97
CA GLU A 144 26.10 20.07 43.12
C GLU A 144 26.68 21.47 43.38
N ASN A 145 27.39 21.65 44.50
CA ASN A 145 28.02 22.91 44.88
C ASN A 145 29.41 23.13 44.25
N ILE A 146 29.91 22.19 43.43
CA ILE A 146 31.18 22.31 42.71
C ILE A 146 30.91 23.01 41.38
N GLY A 147 31.64 24.09 41.09
CA GLY A 147 31.53 24.78 39.79
C GLY A 147 32.05 23.92 38.63
N GLU A 148 31.55 24.14 37.41
CA GLU A 148 31.93 23.35 36.23
C GLU A 148 33.47 23.30 36.03
N ASP A 149 34.16 24.42 36.26
CA ASP A 149 35.63 24.54 36.14
C ASP A 149 36.39 23.71 37.21
N GLU A 150 35.74 23.40 38.33
CA GLU A 150 36.33 22.65 39.44
C GLU A 150 36.11 21.14 39.34
N VAL A 151 35.18 20.70 38.47
CA VAL A 151 34.86 19.27 38.26
C VAL A 151 36.08 18.44 37.85
N PRO A 152 36.95 18.87 36.91
CA PRO A 152 38.14 18.10 36.54
C PRO A 152 39.10 17.87 37.73
N HIS A 153 39.30 18.91 38.55
CA HIS A 153 40.16 18.85 39.74
C HIS A 153 39.58 17.91 40.80
N TYR A 154 38.26 17.96 41.01
CA TYR A 154 37.55 17.07 41.92
C TYR A 154 37.68 15.60 41.48
N LEU A 155 37.44 15.31 40.20
CA LEU A 155 37.56 13.97 39.62
C LEU A 155 38.98 13.43 39.76
N HIS A 156 39.99 14.24 39.48
CA HIS A 156 41.39 13.85 39.63
C HIS A 156 41.75 13.48 41.08
N ARG A 157 41.29 14.27 42.06
CA ARG A 157 41.51 13.98 43.49
C ARG A 157 40.83 12.68 43.91
N MET A 158 39.59 12.47 43.47
CA MET A 158 38.83 11.25 43.74
C MET A 158 39.55 10.02 43.15
N TRP A 159 39.92 10.04 41.87
CA TRP A 159 40.63 8.93 41.24
C TRP A 159 42.01 8.67 41.86
N SER A 160 42.75 9.72 42.22
CA SER A 160 44.05 9.58 42.90
C SER A 160 43.94 8.90 44.26
N SER A 161 42.79 9.02 44.95
CA SER A 161 42.54 8.34 46.22
C SER A 161 42.11 6.88 46.06
N MET A 162 41.52 6.51 44.91
CA MET A 162 41.00 5.17 44.65
C MET A 162 41.98 4.27 43.89
N LEU A 163 42.86 4.85 43.08
CA LEU A 163 43.81 4.09 42.26
C LEU A 163 45.17 3.94 42.96
N PRO A 164 45.87 2.81 42.73
CA PRO A 164 47.24 2.65 43.21
C PRO A 164 48.13 3.80 42.70
N PRO A 165 49.11 4.27 43.48
CA PRO A 165 49.91 5.45 43.15
C PRO A 165 50.67 5.33 41.81
N ALA A 166 50.97 4.11 41.37
CA ALA A 166 51.58 3.85 40.05
C ALA A 166 50.65 4.17 38.87
N LYS A 167 49.33 4.07 39.04
CA LYS A 167 48.31 4.34 38.00
C LYS A 167 47.70 5.74 38.11
N ALA A 168 47.75 6.35 39.29
CA ALA A 168 47.27 7.72 39.48
C ALA A 168 48.15 8.75 38.74
N LYS A 169 49.48 8.55 38.69
CA LYS A 169 50.42 9.44 37.98
C LYS A 169 50.23 9.52 36.47
N THR A 170 49.53 8.56 35.87
CA THR A 170 49.28 8.50 34.42
C THR A 170 48.01 9.21 33.97
N ILE A 171 47.19 9.73 34.90
CA ILE A 171 45.99 10.49 34.56
C ILE A 171 46.45 11.90 34.15
N ASN A 172 46.52 12.15 32.85
CA ASN A 172 46.87 13.46 32.32
C ASN A 172 45.61 14.34 32.23
N LEU A 173 45.60 15.44 32.99
CA LEU A 173 44.50 16.40 33.07
C LEU A 173 44.33 17.22 31.78
N ASP A 174 45.34 17.27 30.91
CA ASP A 174 45.31 18.05 29.66
C ASP A 174 44.30 17.50 28.64
N TYR A 175 43.81 16.27 28.82
CA TYR A 175 42.79 15.64 27.95
C TYR A 175 41.34 15.86 28.43
N LEU A 176 41.14 16.63 29.50
CA LEU A 176 39.80 16.97 30.02
C LEU A 176 39.25 18.31 29.49
N TYR A 177 40.00 19.02 28.62
CA TYR A 177 39.60 20.26 27.93
C TYR A 177 39.36 20.05 26.44
#